data_AF-A0A1I9G9N8-F1
#
_entry.id   AF-A0A1I9G9N8-F1
#
_cell.length_a   1.000
_cell.length_b   1.000
_cell.length_c   1.000
_cell.angle_alpha   90.00
_cell.angle_beta   90.00
_cell.angle_gamma   90.00
#
_symmetry.space_group_name_H-M   'P 1'
#
loop_
_entity.id
_entity.type
_entity.pdbx_description
1 polymer ?
#
loop_
_entity_poly.entity_id
_entity_poly.type
_entity_poly.pdbx_seq_one_letter_code
_entity_poly.pdbx_strand_id
1 'polypeptide(L)'
;DETYYPNEIELNEYVLNELAVMRKWNQRDAWLLGQFSAICINTILQLLELCVKNNLLKMDELGSAFAIAKAIAIAISKFILEVKWSDFQQNDCKNEIIPSAWSGSKEIMALYKRFGVKIGYGQSWCYAGLLTSICRCVGIPCRMVTIYNFAPQIDNDALIKLDIIDDLLAEKSKDTVCFSLMLLS
;
A
#
# COMPACT_ATOMS: atom_id res chain seq x y z
N ASP A 1 23.56 -5.61 -7.52
CA ASP A 1 22.12 -5.87 -7.37
C ASP A 1 21.36 -4.75 -8.08
N GLU A 2 20.21 -5.03 -8.70
CA GLU A 2 19.33 -4.01 -9.29
C GLU A 2 18.81 -3.04 -8.21
N THR A 3 18.62 -3.52 -6.98
CA THR A 3 18.10 -2.74 -5.85
C THR A 3 19.19 -2.10 -5.00
N TYR A 4 20.42 -2.01 -5.52
CA TYR A 4 21.54 -1.43 -4.78
C TYR A 4 21.21 -0.02 -4.26
N TYR A 5 21.40 0.17 -2.97
CA TYR A 5 21.18 1.45 -2.29
C TYR A 5 22.48 1.87 -1.61
N PRO A 6 23.04 3.05 -1.94
CA PRO A 6 24.40 3.40 -1.52
C PRO A 6 24.52 3.81 -0.05
N ASN A 7 23.43 4.16 0.62
CA ASN A 7 23.45 4.64 2.01
C ASN A 7 22.96 3.56 2.98
N GLU A 8 23.89 2.99 3.73
CA GLU A 8 23.63 1.93 4.72
C GLU A 8 22.74 2.38 5.88
N ILE A 9 22.82 3.65 6.28
CA ILE A 9 21.98 4.19 7.36
C ILE A 9 20.51 4.20 6.92
N GLU A 10 20.25 4.59 5.69
CA GLU A 10 18.90 4.58 5.10
C GLU A 10 18.41 3.17 4.79
N LEU A 11 19.29 2.20 4.52
CA LEU A 11 18.92 0.78 4.43
C LEU A 11 18.35 0.24 5.74
N ASN A 12 18.85 0.72 6.89
CA ASN A 12 18.23 0.38 8.17
C ASN A 12 16.76 0.81 8.22
N GLU A 13 16.43 1.98 7.67
CA GLU A 13 15.05 2.48 7.62
C GLU A 13 14.20 1.82 6.53
N TYR A 14 14.76 1.63 5.33
CA TYR A 14 14.02 1.22 4.14
C TYR A 14 13.95 -0.29 3.92
N VAL A 15 14.73 -1.08 4.66
CA VAL A 15 14.71 -2.55 4.61
C VAL A 15 14.52 -3.15 6.00
N LEU A 16 15.35 -2.74 6.97
CA LEU A 16 15.43 -3.44 8.26
C LEU A 16 14.41 -2.98 9.31
N ASN A 17 13.93 -1.74 9.24
CA ASN A 17 12.95 -1.24 10.21
C ASN A 17 11.57 -1.89 9.97
N GLU A 18 11.01 -2.54 10.99
CA GLU A 18 9.69 -3.19 10.93
C GLU A 18 8.54 -2.26 11.34
N LEU A 19 8.85 -1.11 11.93
CA LEU A 19 7.87 -0.11 12.35
C LEU A 19 7.89 1.06 11.39
N ALA A 20 6.76 1.29 10.74
CA ALA A 20 6.59 2.43 9.87
C ALA A 20 5.60 3.43 10.47
N VAL A 21 5.77 4.70 10.14
CA VAL A 21 4.87 5.77 10.57
C VAL A 21 4.07 6.25 9.38
N MET A 22 2.74 6.15 9.49
CA MET A 22 1.81 6.70 8.52
C MET A 22 1.34 8.06 8.99
N ARG A 23 1.49 9.07 8.14
CA ARG A 23 0.91 10.39 8.39
C ARG A 23 -0.50 10.42 7.82
N LYS A 24 -1.48 10.74 8.65
CA LYS A 24 -2.89 10.95 8.26
C LYS A 24 -3.34 12.32 8.73
N TRP A 25 -3.41 13.29 7.83
CA TRP A 25 -3.72 14.70 8.16
C TRP A 25 -3.02 15.19 9.44
N ASN A 26 -3.74 15.28 10.56
CA ASN A 26 -3.25 15.73 11.87
C ASN A 26 -2.74 14.60 12.80
N GLN A 27 -2.71 13.36 12.34
CA GLN A 27 -2.39 12.17 13.12
C GLN A 27 -1.17 11.43 12.55
N ARG A 28 -0.43 10.78 13.45
CA ARG A 28 0.64 9.84 13.12
C ARG A 28 0.27 8.49 13.70
N ASP A 29 0.03 7.55 12.81
CA ASP A 29 -0.30 6.18 13.19
C ASP A 29 0.94 5.31 12.99
N ALA A 30 1.25 4.48 13.98
CA ALA A 30 2.24 3.44 13.82
C ALA A 30 1.65 2.28 13.00
N TRP A 31 2.48 1.65 12.17
CA TRP A 31 2.12 0.50 11.37
C TRP A 31 3.19 -0.57 11.49
N LEU A 32 2.81 -1.75 11.98
CA LEU A 32 3.73 -2.87 12.08
C LEU A 32 3.80 -3.62 10.75
N LEU A 33 4.91 -3.49 10.04
CA LEU A 33 5.17 -4.22 8.79
C LEU A 33 5.41 -5.71 9.05
N GLY A 34 6.22 -6.03 10.07
CA GLY A 34 6.48 -7.39 10.54
C GLY A 34 7.12 -8.32 9.50
N GLN A 35 7.94 -7.78 8.60
CA GLN A 35 8.54 -8.52 7.48
C GLN A 35 9.40 -9.72 7.92
N PHE A 36 9.94 -9.72 9.14
CA PHE A 36 10.77 -10.85 9.63
C PHE A 36 9.95 -11.94 10.35
N SER A 37 8.65 -11.73 10.51
CA SER A 37 7.75 -12.74 11.06
C SER A 37 7.65 -13.94 10.12
N ALA A 38 7.78 -15.16 10.66
CA ALA A 38 7.61 -16.40 9.90
C ALA A 38 6.25 -16.49 9.20
N ILE A 39 5.20 -15.89 9.77
CA ILE A 39 3.89 -15.82 9.12
C ILE A 39 3.97 -15.00 7.83
N CYS A 40 4.60 -13.82 7.89
CA CYS A 40 4.72 -12.92 6.75
C CYS A 40 5.56 -13.55 5.63
N ILE A 41 6.76 -14.06 5.95
CA ILE A 41 7.64 -14.70 4.97
C ILE A 41 6.91 -15.84 4.25
N ASN A 42 6.26 -16.73 5.00
CA ASN A 42 5.53 -17.85 4.40
C ASN A 42 4.36 -17.38 3.52
N THR A 43 3.60 -16.39 3.96
CA THR A 43 2.50 -15.82 3.17
C THR A 43 3.02 -15.15 1.89
N ILE A 44 4.17 -14.49 1.95
CA ILE A 44 4.81 -13.83 0.80
C ILE A 44 5.29 -14.86 -0.22
N LEU A 45 5.95 -15.93 0.22
CA LEU A 45 6.37 -17.02 -0.66
C LEU A 45 5.17 -17.67 -1.35
N GLN A 46 4.08 -17.93 -0.61
CA GLN A 46 2.83 -18.42 -1.17
C GLN A 46 2.23 -17.43 -2.18
N LEU A 47 2.27 -16.13 -1.89
CA LEU A 47 1.77 -15.11 -2.80
C LEU A 47 2.59 -15.03 -4.09
N LEU A 48 3.92 -15.12 -4.02
CA LEU A 48 4.80 -15.17 -5.18
C LEU A 48 4.52 -16.42 -6.04
N GLU A 49 4.31 -17.58 -5.39
CA GLU A 49 3.90 -18.80 -6.09
C GLU A 49 2.56 -18.61 -6.81
N LEU A 50 1.58 -17.96 -6.17
CA LEU A 50 0.30 -17.61 -6.80
C LEU A 50 0.49 -16.64 -7.97
N CYS A 51 1.39 -15.66 -7.87
CA CYS A 51 1.71 -14.76 -8.98
C CYS A 51 2.23 -15.51 -10.20
N VAL A 52 3.16 -16.46 -9.99
CA VAL A 52 3.69 -17.30 -11.07
C VAL A 52 2.60 -18.17 -11.67
N LYS A 53 1.80 -18.87 -10.85
CA LYS A 53 0.69 -19.73 -11.32
C LYS A 53 -0.37 -18.97 -12.11
N ASN A 54 -0.58 -17.69 -11.81
CA ASN A 54 -1.58 -16.84 -12.47
C ASN A 54 -1.01 -15.99 -13.62
N ASN A 55 0.24 -16.26 -14.06
CA ASN A 55 0.92 -15.48 -15.10
C ASN A 55 1.04 -13.97 -14.77
N LEU A 56 1.06 -13.60 -13.49
CA LEU A 56 1.32 -12.22 -13.04
C LEU A 56 2.82 -11.91 -12.97
N LEU A 57 3.65 -12.95 -12.82
CA LEU A 57 5.10 -12.89 -12.77
C LEU A 57 5.66 -14.11 -13.49
N LYS A 58 6.62 -13.94 -14.40
CA LYS A 58 7.28 -15.08 -15.04
C LYS A 58 8.48 -15.56 -14.20
N MET A 59 8.90 -16.80 -14.42
CA MET A 59 10.03 -17.40 -13.70
C MET A 59 11.37 -16.69 -13.98
N ASP A 60 11.56 -16.18 -15.19
CA ASP A 60 12.72 -15.39 -15.59
C ASP A 60 12.71 -13.96 -15.03
N GLU A 61 11.53 -13.46 -14.62
CA GLU A 61 11.33 -12.12 -14.06
C GLU A 61 11.53 -12.08 -12.53
N LEU A 62 11.79 -13.22 -11.87
CA LEU A 62 12.03 -13.30 -10.42
C LEU A 62 13.29 -12.53 -9.96
N GLY A 63 14.19 -12.19 -10.87
CA GLY A 63 15.34 -11.34 -10.57
C GLY A 63 15.04 -9.84 -10.65
N SER A 64 13.88 -9.44 -11.18
CA SER A 64 13.54 -8.03 -11.40
C SER A 64 12.72 -7.47 -10.25
N ALA A 65 13.26 -6.46 -9.57
CA ALA A 65 12.56 -5.75 -8.50
C ALA A 65 11.27 -5.08 -8.99
N PHE A 66 11.31 -4.52 -10.20
CA PHE A 66 10.13 -3.91 -10.83
C PHE A 66 9.03 -4.94 -11.10
N ALA A 67 9.38 -6.08 -11.71
CA ALA A 67 8.40 -7.12 -12.02
C ALA A 67 7.76 -7.69 -10.75
N ILE A 68 8.57 -7.96 -9.72
CA ILE A 68 8.12 -8.42 -8.41
C ILE A 68 7.16 -7.40 -7.77
N ALA A 69 7.56 -6.13 -7.66
CA ALA A 69 6.74 -5.10 -7.03
C ALA A 69 5.39 -4.91 -7.75
N LYS A 70 5.41 -4.90 -9.09
CA LYS A 70 4.19 -4.81 -9.92
C LYS A 70 3.27 -6.02 -9.70
N ALA A 71 3.82 -7.23 -9.74
CA ALA A 71 3.05 -8.45 -9.55
C ALA A 71 2.40 -8.50 -8.16
N ILE A 72 3.15 -8.15 -7.11
CA ILE A 72 2.64 -8.10 -5.73
C ILE A 72 1.52 -7.07 -5.57
N ALA A 73 1.65 -5.87 -6.13
CA ALA A 73 0.62 -4.84 -6.03
C ALA A 73 -0.73 -5.33 -6.59
N ILE A 74 -0.69 -6.04 -7.73
CA ILE A 74 -1.87 -6.68 -8.33
C ILE A 74 -2.37 -7.83 -7.45
N ALA A 75 -1.46 -8.68 -6.95
CA ALA A 75 -1.77 -9.85 -6.15
C ALA A 75 -2.43 -9.51 -4.80
N ILE A 76 -2.00 -8.44 -4.13
CA ILE A 76 -2.63 -7.96 -2.88
C ILE A 76 -4.11 -7.66 -3.14
N SER A 77 -4.39 -6.90 -4.20
CA SER A 77 -5.75 -6.48 -4.59
C SER A 77 -6.61 -7.66 -5.05
N LYS A 78 -6.00 -8.67 -5.67
CA LYS A 78 -6.69 -9.84 -6.20
C LYS A 78 -6.98 -10.89 -5.13
N PHE A 79 -6.02 -11.16 -4.24
CA PHE A 79 -6.05 -12.35 -3.37
C PHE A 79 -6.15 -12.04 -1.88
N ILE A 80 -5.55 -10.95 -1.40
CA ILE A 80 -5.39 -10.73 0.05
C ILE A 80 -6.50 -9.85 0.60
N LEU A 81 -6.60 -8.61 0.12
CA LEU A 81 -7.38 -7.57 0.78
C LEU A 81 -8.47 -7.04 -0.16
N GLU A 82 -9.68 -6.88 0.36
CA GLU A 82 -10.81 -6.30 -0.37
C GLU A 82 -10.90 -4.79 -0.15
N VAL A 83 -11.08 -4.02 -1.22
CA VAL A 83 -11.22 -2.56 -1.14
C VAL A 83 -12.66 -2.20 -0.81
N LYS A 84 -12.86 -1.33 0.18
CA LYS A 84 -14.15 -0.68 0.42
C LYS A 84 -13.93 0.73 0.95
N TRP A 85 -14.59 1.71 0.34
CA TRP A 85 -14.39 3.14 0.62
C TRP A 85 -15.52 3.78 1.43
N SER A 86 -16.74 3.24 1.31
CA SER A 86 -17.94 3.71 1.99
C SER A 86 -18.74 2.52 2.54
N ASP A 87 -19.77 2.82 3.33
CA ASP A 87 -20.78 1.84 3.78
C ASP A 87 -20.21 0.68 4.62
N PHE A 88 -19.37 1.03 5.60
CA PHE A 88 -18.88 0.12 6.63
C PHE A 88 -20.03 -0.22 7.60
N GLN A 89 -20.96 -1.07 7.18
CA GLN A 89 -21.89 -1.69 8.11
C GLN A 89 -21.15 -2.74 8.93
N GLN A 90 -21.46 -2.76 10.23
CA GLN A 90 -20.90 -3.75 11.14
C GLN A 90 -21.60 -5.07 10.86
N ASN A 91 -20.90 -5.97 10.18
CA ASN A 91 -21.39 -7.31 9.89
C ASN A 91 -20.72 -8.29 10.86
N ASP A 92 -21.42 -9.34 11.29
CA ASP A 92 -20.87 -10.38 12.19
C ASP A 92 -19.83 -11.31 11.50
N CYS A 93 -19.49 -11.03 10.24
CA CYS A 93 -18.52 -11.78 9.46
C CYS A 93 -17.09 -11.54 9.98
N LYS A 94 -16.45 -12.58 10.53
CA LYS A 94 -15.10 -12.49 11.13
C LYS A 94 -13.97 -12.11 10.15
N ASN A 95 -14.22 -12.18 8.85
CA ASN A 95 -13.30 -11.78 7.78
C ASN A 95 -13.58 -10.37 7.24
N GLU A 96 -14.54 -9.63 7.81
CA GLU A 96 -14.88 -8.25 7.43
C GLU A 96 -14.52 -7.30 8.58
N ILE A 97 -13.34 -6.70 8.48
CA ILE A 97 -12.75 -5.80 9.46
C ILE A 97 -12.74 -4.38 8.89
N ILE A 98 -13.16 -3.40 9.68
CA ILE A 98 -13.14 -2.01 9.23
C ILE A 98 -11.69 -1.53 8.99
N PRO A 99 -11.41 -0.74 7.95
CA PRO A 99 -10.04 -0.35 7.60
C PRO A 99 -9.26 0.37 8.71
N SER A 100 -9.96 1.05 9.63
CA SER A 100 -9.38 1.76 10.77
C SER A 100 -8.93 0.85 11.91
N ALA A 101 -9.41 -0.39 11.96
CA ALA A 101 -9.04 -1.36 13.00
C ALA A 101 -7.67 -2.02 12.74
N TRP A 102 -7.16 -1.95 11.51
CA TRP A 102 -5.87 -2.53 11.18
C TRP A 102 -4.71 -1.79 11.84
N SER A 103 -3.84 -2.56 12.48
CA SER A 103 -2.64 -2.04 13.16
C SER A 103 -1.33 -2.37 12.41
N GLY A 104 -1.38 -3.24 11.40
CA GLY A 104 -0.19 -3.67 10.68
C GLY A 104 -0.42 -4.73 9.61
N SER A 105 0.58 -4.88 8.75
CA SER A 105 0.59 -5.87 7.66
C SER A 105 0.64 -7.30 8.20
N LYS A 106 1.33 -7.52 9.33
CA LYS A 106 1.42 -8.82 9.99
C LYS A 106 0.05 -9.38 10.37
N GLU A 107 -0.82 -8.52 10.91
CA GLU A 107 -2.17 -8.88 11.32
C GLU A 107 -3.01 -9.31 10.10
N ILE A 108 -2.97 -8.51 9.04
CA ILE A 108 -3.67 -8.79 7.78
C ILE A 108 -3.19 -10.12 7.18
N MET A 109 -1.88 -10.34 7.06
CA MET A 109 -1.33 -11.60 6.51
C MET A 109 -1.66 -12.81 7.38
N ALA A 110 -1.72 -12.67 8.71
CA ALA A 110 -2.10 -13.74 9.62
C ALA A 110 -3.58 -14.13 9.45
N LEU A 111 -4.48 -13.15 9.32
CA LEU A 111 -5.89 -13.42 9.09
C LEU A 111 -6.15 -13.98 7.70
N TYR A 112 -5.49 -13.44 6.66
CA TYR A 112 -5.55 -14.01 5.31
C TYR A 112 -5.16 -15.50 5.32
N LYS A 113 -4.05 -15.85 5.97
CA LYS A 113 -3.60 -17.24 6.10
C LYS A 113 -4.56 -18.11 6.90
N ARG A 114 -5.22 -17.56 7.93
CA ARG A 114 -6.21 -18.27 8.75
C ARG A 114 -7.49 -18.59 7.97
N PHE A 115 -8.00 -17.64 7.20
CA PHE A 115 -9.25 -17.82 6.45
C PHE A 115 -9.04 -18.49 5.10
N GLY A 116 -7.86 -18.37 4.50
CA GLY A 116 -7.54 -18.94 3.18
C GLY A 116 -8.29 -18.28 2.03
N VAL A 117 -8.97 -17.15 2.29
CA VAL A 117 -9.74 -16.38 1.33
C VAL A 117 -9.43 -14.90 1.52
N LYS A 118 -9.82 -14.10 0.51
CA LYS A 118 -9.71 -12.65 0.57
C LYS A 118 -10.43 -12.11 1.82
N ILE A 119 -9.77 -11.21 2.54
CA ILE A 119 -10.30 -10.58 3.74
C ILE A 119 -10.67 -9.13 3.45
N GLY A 120 -11.77 -8.68 4.03
CA GLY A 120 -12.22 -7.31 3.98
C GLY A 120 -11.90 -6.60 5.30
N TYR A 121 -11.79 -5.27 5.32
CA TYR A 121 -11.68 -4.33 4.22
C TYR A 121 -10.43 -3.49 4.37
N GLY A 122 -9.88 -3.03 3.25
CA GLY A 122 -8.71 -2.17 3.18
C GLY A 122 -8.98 -0.86 2.46
N GLN A 123 -8.25 0.18 2.89
CA GLN A 123 -8.10 1.46 2.20
C GLN A 123 -6.63 1.68 1.82
N SER A 124 -6.33 2.78 1.12
CA SER A 124 -5.00 3.06 0.54
C SER A 124 -3.82 2.80 1.48
N TRP A 125 -3.91 3.18 2.75
CA TRP A 125 -2.82 2.97 3.72
C TRP A 125 -2.61 1.48 4.07
N CYS A 126 -3.66 0.67 4.06
CA CYS A 126 -3.54 -0.78 4.29
C CYS A 126 -2.77 -1.44 3.14
N TYR A 127 -3.06 -1.02 1.91
CA TYR A 127 -2.36 -1.48 0.71
C TYR A 127 -0.90 -1.03 0.71
N ALA A 128 -0.64 0.24 1.03
CA ALA A 128 0.71 0.77 1.13
C ALA A 128 1.53 0.02 2.19
N GLY A 129 0.94 -0.27 3.35
CA GLY A 129 1.56 -1.05 4.41
C GLY A 129 1.86 -2.49 3.99
N LEU A 130 0.91 -3.17 3.34
CA LEU A 130 1.14 -4.52 2.83
C LEU A 130 2.27 -4.53 1.78
N LEU A 131 2.18 -3.68 0.76
CA LEU A 131 3.18 -3.62 -0.30
C LEU A 131 4.57 -3.31 0.25
N THR A 132 4.68 -2.35 1.19
CA THR A 132 5.95 -2.02 1.84
C THR A 132 6.50 -3.21 2.63
N SER A 133 5.66 -3.91 3.39
CA SER A 133 6.07 -5.10 4.16
C SER A 133 6.62 -6.20 3.23
N ILE A 134 5.94 -6.46 2.11
CA ILE A 134 6.37 -7.49 1.17
C ILE A 134 7.66 -7.07 0.46
N CYS A 135 7.75 -5.84 -0.06
CA CYS A 135 8.95 -5.34 -0.72
C CYS A 135 10.17 -5.40 0.20
N ARG A 136 10.04 -4.95 1.46
CA ARG A 136 11.13 -5.04 2.45
C ARG A 136 11.52 -6.47 2.75
N CYS A 137 10.55 -7.38 2.85
CA CYS A 137 10.80 -8.80 3.09
C CYS A 137 11.63 -9.46 1.98
N VAL A 138 11.42 -9.08 0.71
CA VAL A 138 12.17 -9.60 -0.44
C VAL A 138 13.45 -8.81 -0.72
N GLY A 139 13.80 -7.85 0.13
CA GLY A 139 15.03 -7.06 0.02
C GLY A 139 14.95 -5.83 -0.89
N ILE A 140 13.76 -5.42 -1.32
CA ILE A 140 13.56 -4.18 -2.09
C ILE A 140 13.40 -3.01 -1.10
N PRO A 141 14.31 -2.00 -1.11
CA PRO A 141 14.16 -0.81 -0.27
C PRO A 141 12.84 -0.08 -0.58
N CYS A 142 12.01 0.13 0.43
CA CYS A 142 10.66 0.68 0.24
C CYS A 142 10.23 1.56 1.41
N ARG A 143 9.41 2.58 1.14
CA ARG A 143 8.80 3.45 2.16
C ARG A 143 7.38 3.85 1.79
N MET A 144 6.55 4.06 2.80
CA MET A 144 5.20 4.61 2.62
C MET A 144 5.26 6.12 2.45
N VAL A 145 4.49 6.65 1.50
CA VAL A 145 4.36 8.09 1.24
C VAL A 145 2.88 8.46 1.29
N THR A 146 2.53 9.45 2.11
CA THR A 146 1.19 10.05 2.12
C THR A 146 1.20 11.29 1.24
N ILE A 147 0.27 11.36 0.30
CA ILE A 147 0.02 12.55 -0.51
C ILE A 147 -1.25 13.24 0.02
N TYR A 148 -1.14 14.51 0.35
CA TYR A 148 -2.28 15.35 0.73
C TYR A 148 -2.90 15.98 -0.52
N ASN A 149 -4.22 16.18 -0.52
CA ASN A 149 -4.98 16.75 -1.64
C ASN A 149 -4.76 15.98 -2.95
N PHE A 150 -4.78 14.65 -2.87
CA PHE A 150 -4.66 13.78 -4.03
C PHE A 150 -5.89 13.92 -4.95
N ALA A 151 -5.65 14.15 -6.24
CA ALA A 151 -6.68 14.15 -7.27
C ALA A 151 -6.82 12.74 -7.86
N PRO A 152 -7.90 11.99 -7.57
CA PRO A 152 -8.02 10.60 -7.99
C PRO A 152 -8.44 10.42 -9.46
N GLN A 153 -8.78 11.48 -10.19
CA GLN A 153 -9.34 11.38 -11.52
C GLN A 153 -8.24 11.45 -12.60
N ILE A 154 -7.94 10.30 -13.20
CA ILE A 154 -7.20 10.18 -14.46
C ILE A 154 -8.18 9.58 -15.46
N ASP A 155 -8.96 10.44 -16.12
CA ASP A 155 -9.46 10.07 -17.45
C ASP A 155 -8.27 10.17 -18.42
N ASN A 156 -8.27 9.34 -19.47
CA ASN A 156 -7.14 8.97 -20.33
C ASN A 156 -6.36 10.10 -21.05
N ASP A 157 -6.52 11.36 -20.67
CA ASP A 157 -5.66 12.48 -21.06
C ASP A 157 -5.07 13.13 -19.81
N ALA A 158 -3.74 13.19 -19.75
CA ALA A 158 -2.91 13.58 -18.61
C ALA A 158 -3.12 15.03 -18.12
N LEU A 159 -4.28 15.33 -17.55
CA LEU A 159 -4.58 16.60 -16.89
C LEU A 159 -5.27 16.33 -15.55
N ILE A 160 -4.49 16.46 -14.47
CA ILE A 160 -5.03 16.59 -13.11
C ILE A 160 -5.75 17.93 -13.05
N LYS A 161 -7.09 17.92 -13.17
CA LYS A 161 -7.93 19.07 -12.86
C LYS A 161 -8.62 18.85 -11.53
N LEU A 162 -8.07 19.48 -10.50
CA LEU A 162 -8.80 19.82 -9.28
C LEU A 162 -9.09 21.29 -9.35
N ASP A 163 -10.19 21.62 -10.00
CA ASP A 163 -10.80 22.90 -9.72
C ASP A 163 -11.57 22.68 -8.37
N ILE A 164 -11.52 23.56 -7.35
CA ILE A 164 -12.64 23.72 -6.41
C ILE A 164 -12.81 25.24 -6.02
N ILE A 165 -13.89 25.96 -6.37
CA ILE A 165 -14.36 27.27 -5.86
C ILE A 165 -15.85 27.32 -5.51
N ASP A 166 -16.17 27.68 -4.26
CA ASP A 166 -17.46 27.77 -3.53
C ASP A 166 -18.01 26.43 -3.00
N ASP A 167 -17.16 25.42 -2.76
CA ASP A 167 -17.44 23.98 -3.04
C ASP A 167 -17.64 23.68 -4.55
N LEU A 168 -17.52 24.69 -5.42
CA LEU A 168 -17.53 24.49 -6.88
C LEU A 168 -16.14 24.43 -7.45
N LEU A 169 -15.73 24.82 -8.67
CA LEU A 169 -14.43 24.53 -9.34
C LEU A 169 -13.92 25.80 -10.06
N ALA A 170 -12.71 26.30 -9.78
CA ALA A 170 -12.04 27.39 -10.52
C ALA A 170 -11.76 27.06 -12.00
N GLU A 171 -12.74 27.15 -12.90
CA GLU A 171 -12.45 26.87 -14.32
C GLU A 171 -11.34 27.76 -14.91
N LYS A 172 -10.33 27.05 -15.43
CA LYS A 172 -9.47 27.33 -16.62
C LYS A 172 -8.32 28.35 -16.47
N SER A 173 -7.18 27.82 -16.02
CA SER A 173 -5.86 28.21 -16.55
C SER A 173 -5.06 26.95 -16.90
N LYS A 174 -4.36 26.95 -18.04
CA LYS A 174 -3.74 25.76 -18.64
C LYS A 174 -2.44 25.28 -17.96
N ASP A 175 -1.91 25.99 -16.96
CA ASP A 175 -0.55 25.76 -16.47
C ASP A 175 -0.37 25.76 -14.94
N THR A 176 -1.32 25.27 -14.12
CA THR A 176 -1.12 25.28 -12.65
C THR A 176 -1.27 23.92 -11.96
N VAL A 177 -0.22 23.57 -11.20
CA VAL A 177 -0.13 22.53 -10.17
C VAL A 177 0.24 23.22 -8.83
N CYS A 178 -0.60 23.17 -7.78
CA CYS A 178 -0.24 23.44 -6.37
C CYS A 178 -1.42 23.06 -5.42
N PHE A 179 -1.27 22.73 -4.12
CA PHE A 179 -0.87 23.67 -3.05
C PHE A 179 -0.47 23.04 -1.70
N SER A 180 0.49 23.71 -1.06
CA SER A 180 0.70 23.83 0.39
C SER A 180 -0.39 24.71 1.00
N LEU A 181 -0.92 24.35 2.18
CA LEU A 181 -1.46 25.36 3.10
C LEU A 181 -1.15 25.00 4.56
N MET A 182 -0.11 25.67 5.05
CA MET A 182 0.12 25.99 6.45
C MET A 182 -1.02 26.89 6.93
N LEU A 183 -1.75 26.51 7.98
CA LEU A 183 -2.44 27.47 8.86
C LEU A 183 -2.29 27.02 10.32
N LEU A 184 -1.27 27.59 10.96
CA LEU A 184 -1.24 27.91 12.38
C LEU A 184 -2.10 29.16 12.59
N SER A 185 -3.17 29.04 13.37
CA SER A 185 -3.62 29.98 14.42
C SER A 185 -4.93 29.47 15.02
#